data_AF-A0A3C0WYN2-F1
#
_entry.id   AF-A0A3C0WYN2-F1
#
_cell.length_a   1.000
_cell.length_b   1.000
_cell.length_c   1.000
_cell.angle_alpha   90.00
_cell.angle_beta   90.00
_cell.angle_gamma   90.00
#
_symmetry.space_group_name_H-M   'P 1'
#
loop_
_entity.id
_entity.type
_entity.pdbx_description
1 polymer ?
#
loop_
_entity_poly.entity_id
_entity_poly.type
_entity_poly.pdbx_seq_one_letter_code
_entity_poly.pdbx_strand_id
1 'polypeptide(L)'
;MKRLASIAFAVLFCFSLCGCKGENSGSDRRFTVAALGFSSDGALINVFAETVIVNSEDPEISPEARVISGTGATISEALDKIGACLSRPILLNHCAVIALGEDMTSSWLDKICDYCFKENRITMSAYMVSVKDPNMLLSRGSEASVAVGYDIMGMIEQQSERTGIAYNSRYFEVEARREGGKSVFTLPHFSCGEDR
;
A
#
# COMPACT_ATOMS: atom_id res chain seq x y z
N MET A 1 22.60 -39.42 -46.01
CA MET A 1 21.39 -38.59 -46.23
C MET A 1 20.48 -38.46 -45.00
N LYS A 2 20.08 -39.56 -44.33
CA LYS A 2 19.21 -39.51 -43.13
C LYS A 2 19.75 -38.65 -41.96
N ARG A 3 21.07 -38.65 -41.72
CA ARG A 3 21.70 -37.86 -40.65
C ARG A 3 21.73 -36.35 -40.92
N LEU A 4 21.85 -35.94 -42.19
CA LEU A 4 21.82 -34.53 -42.59
C LEU A 4 20.41 -33.95 -42.47
N ALA A 5 19.38 -34.74 -42.78
CA ALA A 5 17.98 -34.36 -42.60
C ALA A 5 17.60 -34.15 -41.12
N SER A 6 18.08 -35.01 -40.21
CA SER A 6 17.86 -34.84 -38.77
C SER A 6 18.51 -33.57 -38.20
N ILE A 7 19.71 -33.22 -38.68
CA ILE A 7 20.40 -32.00 -38.23
C ILE A 7 19.67 -30.75 -38.74
N ALA A 8 19.22 -30.75 -40.00
CA ALA A 8 18.43 -29.66 -40.56
C ALA A 8 17.10 -29.45 -39.80
N PHE A 9 16.44 -30.55 -39.39
CA PHE A 9 15.20 -30.47 -38.62
C PHE A 9 15.44 -29.93 -37.19
N ALA A 10 16.52 -30.32 -36.53
CA ALA A 10 16.87 -29.83 -35.20
C ALA A 10 17.21 -28.32 -35.21
N VAL A 11 17.93 -27.84 -36.23
CA VAL A 11 18.26 -26.41 -36.38
C VAL A 11 16.99 -25.58 -36.65
N LEU A 12 16.06 -26.09 -37.47
CA LEU A 12 14.78 -25.42 -37.73
C LEU A 12 13.89 -25.32 -36.48
N PHE A 13 13.96 -26.32 -35.59
CA PHE A 13 13.23 -26.34 -34.32
C PHE A 13 13.84 -25.37 -33.28
N CYS A 14 15.16 -25.15 -33.31
CA CYS A 14 15.80 -24.15 -32.45
C CYS A 14 15.38 -22.71 -32.78
N PHE A 15 15.07 -22.40 -34.05
CA PHE A 15 14.59 -21.06 -34.44
C PHE A 15 13.13 -20.78 -34.06
N SER A 16 12.32 -21.82 -33.76
CA SER A 16 10.93 -21.66 -33.33
C SER A 16 10.77 -21.49 -31.81
N LEU A 17 11.85 -21.67 -31.03
CA LEU A 17 11.87 -21.47 -29.58
C LEU A 17 12.42 -20.11 -29.15
N CYS A 18 12.97 -19.31 -30.07
CA CYS A 18 13.31 -17.89 -29.82
C CYS A 18 12.09 -16.97 -30.00
N GLY A 19 10.94 -17.40 -29.48
CA GLY A 19 9.79 -16.53 -29.23
C GLY A 19 9.97 -15.77 -27.93
N CYS A 20 11.12 -15.10 -27.74
CA CYS A 20 11.25 -14.08 -26.70
C CYS A 20 10.40 -12.91 -27.17
N LYS A 21 9.10 -12.97 -26.89
CA LYS A 21 8.27 -11.78 -26.81
C LYS A 21 8.98 -10.94 -25.75
N GLY A 22 9.76 -9.96 -26.20
CA GLY A 22 10.28 -8.93 -25.33
C GLY A 22 9.04 -8.32 -24.70
N GLU A 23 8.72 -8.74 -23.48
CA GLU A 23 7.94 -7.92 -22.58
C GLU A 23 8.67 -6.59 -22.60
N ASN A 24 8.05 -5.61 -23.26
CA ASN A 24 8.42 -4.22 -23.07
C ASN A 24 8.43 -4.04 -21.56
N SER A 25 9.62 -3.95 -20.99
CA SER A 25 9.91 -3.49 -19.64
C SER A 25 9.58 -2.00 -19.58
N GLY A 26 8.35 -1.65 -19.96
CA GLY A 26 7.73 -0.43 -19.51
C GLY A 26 7.64 -0.58 -18.02
N SER A 27 8.59 0.07 -17.33
CA SER A 27 8.61 0.34 -15.88
C SER A 27 7.21 0.18 -15.32
N ASP A 28 7.02 -0.76 -14.39
CA ASP A 28 5.74 -1.09 -13.77
C ASP A 28 4.94 0.20 -13.51
N ARG A 29 4.04 0.54 -14.45
CA ARG A 29 3.50 1.92 -14.55
C ARG A 29 2.40 2.14 -13.52
N ARG A 30 2.30 1.30 -12.49
CA ARG A 30 1.28 1.41 -11.45
C ARG A 30 1.61 2.54 -10.49
N PHE A 31 0.57 3.15 -9.97
CA PHE A 31 0.71 4.19 -8.96
C PHE A 31 0.99 3.53 -7.60
N THR A 32 2.15 3.82 -7.04
CA THR A 32 2.55 3.26 -5.73
C THR A 32 1.77 3.93 -4.61
N VAL A 33 1.14 3.16 -3.74
CA VAL A 33 0.46 3.66 -2.55
C VAL A 33 1.38 3.51 -1.34
N ALA A 34 1.76 4.63 -0.74
CA ALA A 34 2.63 4.69 0.43
C ALA A 34 1.86 4.47 1.75
N ALA A 35 0.60 4.93 1.82
CA ALA A 35 -0.26 4.73 2.97
C ALA A 35 -1.74 4.62 2.58
N LEU A 36 -2.48 3.89 3.41
CA LEU A 36 -3.94 3.83 3.37
C LEU A 36 -4.52 4.38 4.67
N GLY A 37 -5.40 5.36 4.57
CA GLY A 37 -6.22 5.87 5.65
C GLY A 37 -7.64 5.31 5.58
N PHE A 38 -8.23 4.99 6.72
CA PHE A 38 -9.60 4.51 6.81
C PHE A 38 -10.39 5.29 7.87
N SER A 39 -11.53 5.85 7.49
CA SER A 39 -12.52 6.40 8.43
C SER A 39 -13.93 5.94 8.03
N SER A 40 -14.88 5.99 8.95
CA SER A 40 -16.27 5.58 8.66
C SER A 40 -17.26 6.57 9.26
N ASP A 41 -18.35 6.81 8.55
CA ASP A 41 -19.54 7.51 9.08
C ASP A 41 -20.54 6.53 9.72
N GLY A 42 -20.12 5.28 9.94
CA GLY A 42 -20.94 4.16 10.41
C GLY A 42 -21.45 3.30 9.26
N ALA A 43 -22.07 3.90 8.24
CA ALA A 43 -22.70 3.18 7.14
C ALA A 43 -21.73 2.87 6.00
N LEU A 44 -20.85 3.82 5.68
CA LEU A 44 -19.89 3.76 4.59
C LEU A 44 -18.46 3.82 5.14
N ILE A 45 -17.54 3.29 4.35
CA ILE A 45 -16.10 3.40 4.58
C ILE A 45 -15.54 4.46 3.65
N ASN A 46 -14.75 5.38 4.20
CA ASN A 46 -13.92 6.32 3.48
C ASN A 46 -12.49 5.78 3.48
N VAL A 47 -11.92 5.66 2.30
CA VAL A 47 -10.54 5.23 2.08
C VAL A 47 -9.76 6.41 1.51
N PHE A 48 -8.57 6.63 2.05
CA PHE A 48 -7.62 7.67 1.62
C PHE A 48 -6.34 6.97 1.17
N ALA A 49 -5.99 7.03 -0.10
CA ALA A 49 -4.77 6.44 -0.62
C ALA A 49 -3.73 7.55 -0.87
N GLU A 50 -2.66 7.57 -0.08
CA GLU A 50 -1.50 8.40 -0.36
C GLU A 50 -0.70 7.77 -1.50
N THR A 51 -0.80 8.38 -2.66
CA THR A 51 -0.30 7.84 -3.92
C THR A 51 0.92 8.61 -4.38
N VAL A 52 2.04 7.92 -4.57
CA VAL A 52 3.29 8.47 -5.11
C VAL A 52 3.21 8.48 -6.64
N ILE A 53 3.32 9.68 -7.20
CA ILE A 53 3.31 9.94 -8.63
C ILE A 53 4.75 10.19 -9.07
N VAL A 54 5.27 9.28 -9.87
CA VAL A 54 6.59 9.43 -10.49
C VAL A 54 6.40 9.90 -11.93
N ASN A 55 7.05 11.02 -12.28
CA ASN A 55 7.08 11.45 -13.67
C ASN A 55 8.04 10.55 -14.47
N SER A 56 7.48 9.59 -15.22
CA SER A 56 8.28 8.69 -16.03
C SER A 56 8.88 9.33 -17.29
N GLU A 57 8.41 10.52 -17.68
CA GLU A 57 8.83 11.22 -18.89
C GLU A 57 9.96 12.21 -18.62
N ASP A 58 10.06 12.72 -17.38
CA ASP A 58 11.13 13.60 -16.93
C ASP A 58 11.62 13.18 -15.53
N PRO A 59 12.73 12.41 -15.46
CA PRO A 59 13.28 11.92 -14.20
C PRO A 59 13.87 13.01 -13.27
N GLU A 60 14.10 14.22 -13.79
CA GLU A 60 14.60 15.34 -12.97
C GLU A 60 13.49 15.95 -12.10
N ILE A 61 12.23 15.71 -12.46
CA ILE A 61 11.09 16.10 -11.64
C ILE A 61 10.97 15.12 -10.48
N SER A 62 11.20 15.63 -9.26
CA SER A 62 11.06 14.83 -8.04
C SER A 62 9.64 14.25 -7.93
N PRO A 63 9.51 12.98 -7.51
CA PRO A 63 8.20 12.39 -7.30
C PRO A 63 7.39 13.17 -6.25
N GLU A 64 6.07 13.20 -6.42
CA GLU A 64 5.16 13.84 -5.48
C GLU A 64 4.16 12.83 -4.92
N ALA A 65 3.80 12.96 -3.64
CA ALA A 65 2.68 12.22 -3.07
C ALA A 65 1.40 13.05 -3.15
N ARG A 66 0.29 12.38 -3.49
CA ARG A 66 -1.05 12.96 -3.48
C ARG A 66 -2.02 12.02 -2.80
N VAL A 67 -2.88 12.57 -1.94
CA VAL A 67 -3.96 11.82 -1.30
C VAL A 67 -5.17 11.81 -2.23
N ILE A 68 -5.66 10.62 -2.55
CA ILE A 68 -6.89 10.41 -3.32
C ILE A 68 -7.86 9.64 -2.45
N SER A 69 -9.11 10.10 -2.39
CA SER A 69 -10.13 9.50 -1.53
C SER A 69 -11.23 8.81 -2.33
N GLY A 70 -11.86 7.83 -1.70
CA GLY A 70 -13.04 7.15 -2.21
C GLY A 70 -13.91 6.67 -1.06
N THR A 71 -15.22 6.74 -1.25
CA THR A 71 -16.20 6.31 -0.25
C THR A 71 -17.05 5.18 -0.83
N GLY A 72 -17.30 4.12 -0.09
CA GLY A 72 -18.10 2.98 -0.57
C GLY A 72 -18.78 2.19 0.53
N ALA A 73 -19.68 1.29 0.15
CA ALA A 73 -20.26 0.30 1.05
C ALA A 73 -19.28 -0.86 1.34
N THR A 74 -18.21 -0.97 0.54
CA THR A 74 -17.11 -1.91 0.75
C THR A 74 -15.76 -1.21 0.49
N ILE A 75 -14.68 -1.79 1.02
CA ILE A 75 -13.32 -1.28 0.79
C ILE A 75 -12.95 -1.36 -0.70
N SER A 76 -13.33 -2.45 -1.37
CA SER A 76 -13.14 -2.61 -2.81
C SER A 76 -13.85 -1.52 -3.60
N GLU A 77 -15.11 -1.20 -3.28
CA GLU A 77 -15.84 -0.13 -3.96
C GLU A 77 -15.19 1.25 -3.76
N ALA A 78 -14.71 1.54 -2.54
CA ALA A 78 -13.99 2.78 -2.26
C ALA A 78 -12.67 2.86 -3.06
N LEU A 79 -11.92 1.77 -3.15
CA LEU A 79 -10.68 1.69 -3.93
C LEU A 79 -10.92 1.70 -5.44
N ASP A 80 -12.02 1.14 -5.92
CA ASP A 80 -12.43 1.22 -7.33
C ASP A 80 -12.72 2.68 -7.72
N LYS A 81 -13.35 3.46 -6.83
CA LYS A 81 -13.56 4.90 -7.04
C LYS A 81 -12.24 5.67 -7.06
N ILE A 82 -11.28 5.32 -6.20
CA ILE A 82 -9.91 5.87 -6.25
C ILE A 82 -9.24 5.51 -7.59
N GLY A 83 -9.33 4.24 -8.01
CA GLY A 83 -8.76 3.75 -9.25
C GLY A 83 -9.34 4.44 -10.49
N ALA A 84 -10.63 4.79 -10.48
CA ALA A 84 -11.28 5.52 -11.56
C ALA A 84 -10.75 6.96 -11.75
N CYS A 85 -10.16 7.56 -10.70
CA CYS A 85 -9.51 8.86 -10.77
C CYS A 85 -8.09 8.80 -11.33
N LEU A 86 -7.54 7.60 -11.52
CA LEU A 86 -6.17 7.38 -11.94
C LEU A 86 -6.13 6.82 -13.36
N SER A 87 -5.13 7.26 -14.13
CA SER A 87 -4.93 6.76 -15.50
C SER A 87 -4.37 5.33 -15.54
N ARG A 88 -3.97 4.79 -14.37
CA ARG A 88 -3.28 3.51 -14.22
C ARG A 88 -3.67 2.85 -12.89
N PRO A 89 -3.57 1.52 -12.77
CA PRO A 89 -3.90 0.83 -11.52
C PRO A 89 -3.00 1.24 -10.36
N ILE A 90 -3.54 1.18 -9.14
CA ILE A 90 -2.76 1.33 -7.91
C ILE A 90 -2.02 0.05 -7.54
N LEU A 91 -0.89 0.22 -6.86
CA LEU A 91 -0.06 -0.83 -6.34
C LEU A 91 0.12 -0.63 -4.83
N LEU A 92 -0.39 -1.58 -4.05
CA LEU A 92 -0.44 -1.49 -2.58
C LEU A 92 0.77 -2.16 -1.88
N ASN A 93 1.68 -2.78 -2.63
CA ASN A 93 2.76 -3.63 -2.07
C ASN A 93 3.92 -2.83 -1.45
N HIS A 94 3.85 -1.51 -1.50
CA HIS A 94 4.76 -0.59 -0.83
C HIS A 94 4.02 0.22 0.25
N CYS A 95 2.81 -0.18 0.60
CA CYS A 95 2.06 0.45 1.69
C CYS A 95 2.83 0.26 2.99
N ALA A 96 3.38 1.37 3.51
CA ALA A 96 4.14 1.39 4.75
C ALA A 96 3.24 1.55 5.97
N VAL A 97 2.09 2.21 5.81
CA VAL A 97 1.20 2.56 6.92
C VAL A 97 -0.27 2.35 6.60
N ILE A 98 -1.00 1.80 7.57
CA ILE A 98 -2.46 1.74 7.61
C ILE A 98 -2.93 2.64 8.76
N ALA A 99 -3.47 3.81 8.43
CA ALA A 99 -3.98 4.79 9.39
C ALA A 99 -5.48 4.57 9.64
N LEU A 100 -5.84 4.29 10.89
CA LEU A 100 -7.22 4.08 11.32
C LEU A 100 -7.74 5.32 12.05
N GLY A 101 -8.91 5.81 11.61
CA GLY A 101 -9.68 6.80 12.34
C GLY A 101 -10.02 6.31 13.75
N GLU A 102 -9.97 7.18 14.76
CA GLU A 102 -10.32 6.83 16.14
C GLU A 102 -11.74 6.31 16.31
N ASP A 103 -12.66 6.82 15.49
CA ASP A 103 -14.07 6.41 15.50
C ASP A 103 -14.34 5.11 14.72
N MET A 104 -13.28 4.37 14.35
CA MET A 104 -13.40 3.11 13.63
C MET A 104 -14.11 2.06 14.48
N THR A 105 -15.19 1.49 13.94
CA THR A 105 -15.92 0.41 14.62
C THR A 105 -15.19 -0.92 14.50
N SER A 106 -15.41 -1.84 15.44
CA SER A 106 -14.86 -3.20 15.37
C SER A 106 -15.25 -3.93 14.09
N SER A 107 -16.49 -3.77 13.63
CA SER A 107 -16.96 -4.39 12.39
C SER A 107 -16.22 -3.88 11.15
N TRP A 108 -15.91 -2.59 11.08
CA TRP A 108 -15.12 -2.05 9.97
C TRP A 108 -13.64 -2.43 10.07
N LEU A 109 -13.07 -2.43 11.27
CA LEU A 109 -11.73 -2.93 11.52
C LEU A 109 -11.58 -4.39 11.04
N ASP A 110 -12.55 -5.25 11.38
CA ASP A 110 -12.54 -6.65 10.94
C ASP A 110 -12.50 -6.74 9.40
N LYS A 111 -13.33 -5.95 8.71
CA LYS A 111 -13.36 -5.87 7.25
C LYS A 111 -12.05 -5.35 6.65
N ILE A 112 -11.40 -4.37 7.30
CA ILE A 112 -10.11 -3.81 6.86
C ILE A 112 -9.04 -4.89 6.87
N CYS A 113 -8.94 -5.63 7.97
CA CYS A 113 -7.98 -6.70 8.07
C CYS A 113 -8.30 -7.86 7.13
N ASP A 114 -9.56 -8.28 7.05
CA ASP A 114 -10.01 -9.27 6.06
C ASP A 114 -9.60 -8.88 4.63
N TYR A 115 -9.74 -7.60 4.29
CA TYR A 115 -9.31 -7.07 3.00
C TYR A 115 -7.78 -7.13 2.85
N CYS A 116 -7.02 -6.67 3.84
CA CYS A 116 -5.56 -6.67 3.83
C CYS A 116 -4.97 -8.09 3.75
N PHE A 117 -5.65 -9.09 4.31
CA PHE A 117 -5.25 -10.49 4.23
C PHE A 117 -5.58 -11.11 2.86
N LYS A 118 -6.81 -10.90 2.37
CA LYS A 118 -7.29 -11.51 1.11
C LYS A 118 -6.60 -10.92 -0.09
N GLU A 119 -6.43 -9.60 -0.12
CA GLU A 119 -5.64 -8.94 -1.12
C GLU A 119 -4.18 -9.03 -0.68
N ASN A 120 -3.46 -10.03 -1.21
CA ASN A 120 -2.00 -10.21 -1.08
C ASN A 120 -1.20 -9.06 -1.74
N ARG A 121 -1.78 -7.87 -1.76
CA ARG A 121 -1.29 -6.62 -2.33
C ARG A 121 -0.80 -5.69 -1.25
N ILE A 122 -1.25 -5.78 0.01
CA ILE A 122 -0.73 -4.93 1.09
C ILE A 122 0.45 -5.65 1.74
N THR A 123 1.58 -4.96 1.88
CA THR A 123 2.75 -5.48 2.58
C THR A 123 2.37 -5.86 4.01
N MET A 124 2.57 -7.12 4.38
CA MET A 124 2.33 -7.61 5.75
C MET A 124 3.05 -6.77 6.81
N SER A 125 4.16 -6.15 6.43
CA SER A 125 4.98 -5.26 7.27
C SER A 125 4.42 -3.84 7.46
N ALA A 126 3.29 -3.49 6.84
CA ALA A 126 2.68 -2.17 7.02
C ALA A 126 2.36 -1.91 8.50
N TYR A 127 2.76 -0.76 9.04
CA TYR A 127 2.43 -0.38 10.40
C TYR A 127 0.98 0.12 10.48
N MET A 128 0.21 -0.43 11.41
CA MET A 128 -1.10 0.10 11.77
C MET A 128 -0.93 1.19 12.82
N VAL A 129 -1.60 2.32 12.60
CA VAL A 129 -1.61 3.48 13.50
C VAL A 129 -3.02 3.97 13.73
N SER A 130 -3.25 4.63 14.87
CA SER A 130 -4.50 5.33 15.16
C SER A 130 -4.32 6.84 14.99
N VAL A 131 -5.34 7.51 14.46
CA VAL A 131 -5.35 8.96 14.27
C VAL A 131 -6.79 9.49 14.28
N LYS A 132 -6.99 10.71 14.73
CA LYS A 132 -8.31 11.35 14.74
C LYS A 132 -8.91 11.45 13.33
N ASP A 133 -8.14 11.98 12.38
CA ASP A 133 -8.54 12.12 10.98
C ASP A 133 -7.40 11.62 10.06
N PRO A 134 -7.55 10.44 9.43
CA PRO A 134 -6.56 9.91 8.49
C PRO A 134 -6.32 10.82 7.27
N ASN A 135 -7.35 11.53 6.79
CA ASN A 135 -7.20 12.43 5.67
C ASN A 135 -6.33 13.61 6.03
N MET A 136 -6.58 14.20 7.22
CA MET A 136 -5.77 15.30 7.74
C MET A 136 -4.31 14.88 7.90
N LEU A 137 -4.06 13.69 8.46
CA LEU A 137 -2.70 13.16 8.64
C LEU A 137 -1.95 13.03 7.31
N LEU A 138 -2.55 12.32 6.35
CA LEU A 138 -1.88 11.99 5.09
C LEU A 138 -1.77 13.19 4.14
N SER A 139 -2.61 14.21 4.29
CA SER A 139 -2.63 15.38 3.39
C SER A 139 -1.67 16.50 3.78
N ARG A 140 -0.94 16.40 4.91
CA ARG A 140 -0.04 17.48 5.37
C ARG A 140 1.19 17.69 4.47
N GLY A 141 1.48 16.73 3.60
CA GLY A 141 2.73 16.69 2.87
C GLY A 141 3.85 16.09 3.72
N SER A 142 4.79 15.47 3.04
CA SER A 142 5.95 14.82 3.65
C SER A 142 7.05 15.84 3.94
N GLU A 143 7.72 15.72 5.09
CA GLU A 143 8.83 16.62 5.47
C GLU A 143 10.20 15.97 5.25
N ALA A 144 10.29 14.65 5.39
CA ALA A 144 11.56 13.92 5.37
C ALA A 144 11.71 12.99 4.16
N SER A 145 10.61 12.56 3.55
CA SER A 145 10.62 11.64 2.40
C SER A 145 9.68 12.11 1.27
N VAL A 146 9.33 11.20 0.36
CA VAL A 146 8.36 11.45 -0.72
C VAL A 146 6.91 11.43 -0.24
N ALA A 147 6.61 10.75 0.87
CA ALA A 147 5.25 10.48 1.32
C ALA A 147 5.17 10.37 2.85
N VAL A 148 4.09 10.91 3.42
CA VAL A 148 3.83 10.93 4.88
C VAL A 148 3.82 9.52 5.46
N GLY A 149 3.32 8.53 4.73
CA GLY A 149 3.36 7.12 5.13
C GLY A 149 4.76 6.61 5.44
N TYR A 150 5.76 7.01 4.65
CA TYR A 150 7.16 6.63 4.90
C TYR A 150 7.77 7.43 6.04
N ASP A 151 7.40 8.69 6.22
CA ASP A 151 7.80 9.50 7.37
C ASP A 151 7.30 8.88 8.68
N ILE A 152 6.03 8.48 8.74
CA ILE A 152 5.42 7.80 9.89
C ILE A 152 6.14 6.49 10.20
N MET A 153 6.42 5.68 9.17
CA MET A 153 7.20 4.44 9.32
C MET A 153 8.55 4.73 9.97
N GLY A 154 9.29 5.71 9.44
CA GLY A 154 10.59 6.13 9.99
C GLY A 154 10.49 6.63 11.44
N MET A 155 9.44 7.38 11.78
CA MET A 155 9.20 7.84 13.16
C MET A 155 8.98 6.69 14.13
N ILE A 156 8.18 5.69 13.75
CA ILE A 156 7.93 4.50 14.60
C ILE A 156 9.23 3.73 14.82
N GLU A 157 10.01 3.51 13.77
CA GLU A 157 11.27 2.76 13.83
C GLU A 157 12.31 3.49 14.68
N GLN A 158 12.51 4.78 14.42
CA GLN A 158 13.43 5.61 15.20
C GLN A 158 13.03 5.68 16.68
N GLN A 159 11.73 5.78 16.98
CA GLN A 159 11.25 5.80 18.36
C GLN A 159 11.42 4.45 19.05
N SER A 160 11.19 3.35 18.34
CA SER A 160 11.44 1.99 18.83
C SER A 160 12.92 1.79 19.16
N GLU A 161 13.83 2.23 18.29
CA GLU A 161 15.28 2.17 18.53
C GLU A 161 15.69 3.03 19.74
N ARG A 162 15.17 4.25 19.83
CA ARG A 162 15.53 5.19 20.91
C ARG A 162 15.03 4.74 22.29
N THR A 163 13.84 4.15 22.36
CA THR A 163 13.19 3.78 23.62
C THR A 163 13.40 2.32 24.00
N GLY A 164 13.80 1.46 23.05
CA GLY A 164 13.83 0.02 23.21
C GLY A 164 12.43 -0.63 23.26
N ILE A 165 11.36 0.12 23.02
CA ILE A 165 9.98 -0.37 23.08
C ILE A 165 9.52 -0.78 21.68
N ALA A 166 9.25 -2.07 21.50
CA ALA A 166 8.62 -2.57 20.28
C ALA A 166 7.10 -2.31 20.31
N TYR A 167 6.61 -1.49 19.38
CA TYR A 167 5.17 -1.17 19.28
C TYR A 167 4.31 -2.37 18.88
N ASN A 168 4.89 -3.39 18.24
CA ASN A 168 4.20 -4.58 17.75
C ASN A 168 2.90 -4.25 16.98
N SER A 169 2.99 -3.21 16.15
CA SER A 169 1.85 -2.62 15.45
C SER A 169 1.87 -2.88 13.96
N ARG A 170 2.77 -3.74 13.45
CA ARG A 170 2.69 -4.18 12.07
C ARG A 170 1.43 -4.99 11.86
N TYR A 171 0.85 -4.91 10.68
CA TYR A 171 -0.38 -5.59 10.32
C TYR A 171 -0.35 -7.08 10.70
N PHE A 172 0.71 -7.81 10.34
CA PHE A 172 0.83 -9.22 10.70
C PHE A 172 0.88 -9.48 12.22
N GLU A 173 1.43 -8.55 13.00
CA GLU A 173 1.53 -8.67 14.46
C GLU A 173 0.15 -8.42 15.12
N VAL A 174 -0.62 -7.48 14.57
CA VAL A 174 -2.01 -7.22 14.96
C VAL A 174 -2.88 -8.42 14.64
N GLU A 175 -2.78 -8.97 13.42
CA GLU A 175 -3.55 -10.16 13.01
C GLU A 175 -3.18 -11.39 13.82
N ALA A 176 -1.89 -11.66 14.04
CA ALA A 176 -1.46 -12.80 14.86
C ALA A 176 -2.03 -12.74 16.29
N ARG A 177 -2.20 -11.53 16.85
CA ARG A 177 -2.87 -11.36 18.16
C ARG A 177 -4.36 -11.65 18.09
N ARG A 178 -5.03 -11.17 17.03
CA ARG A 178 -6.47 -11.39 16.83
C ARG A 178 -6.79 -12.86 16.61
N GLU A 179 -6.05 -13.56 15.75
CA GLU A 179 -6.17 -15.00 15.53
C GLU A 179 -5.85 -15.81 16.79
N GLY A 180 -4.88 -15.35 17.60
CA GLY A 180 -4.52 -15.94 18.88
C GLY A 180 -5.56 -15.75 20.00
N GLY A 181 -6.74 -15.19 19.70
CA GLY A 181 -7.83 -14.99 20.65
C GLY A 181 -7.62 -13.82 21.61
N LYS A 182 -6.62 -12.97 21.37
CA LYS A 182 -6.45 -11.73 22.16
C LYS A 182 -7.37 -10.66 21.59
N SER A 183 -8.37 -10.28 22.38
CA SER A 183 -9.35 -9.24 22.02
C SER A 183 -8.83 -7.81 22.15
N VAL A 184 -7.58 -7.62 22.58
CA VAL A 184 -6.99 -6.31 22.85
C VAL A 184 -5.59 -6.21 22.24
N PHE A 185 -5.36 -5.12 21.52
CA PHE A 185 -4.05 -4.70 21.03
C PHE A 185 -3.96 -3.17 21.11
N THR A 186 -2.75 -2.64 20.96
CA THR A 186 -2.46 -1.20 21.05
C THR A 186 -1.80 -0.75 19.76
N LEU A 187 -2.19 0.42 19.26
CA LEU A 187 -1.56 1.05 18.11
C LEU A 187 -0.86 2.34 18.55
N PRO A 188 0.28 2.71 17.93
CA PRO A 188 0.80 4.06 18.01
C PRO A 188 -0.28 5.06 17.61
N HIS A 189 -0.37 6.16 18.37
CA HIS A 189 -1.31 7.24 18.10
C HIS A 189 -0.56 8.44 17.52
N PHE A 190 -1.02 8.92 16.38
CA PHE A 190 -0.50 10.11 15.72
C PHE A 190 -1.51 11.25 15.86
N SER A 191 -1.03 12.40 16.30
CA SER A 191 -1.81 13.63 16.35
C SER A 191 -1.15 14.68 15.47
N CYS A 192 -1.95 15.36 14.67
CA CYS A 192 -1.51 16.53 13.95
C CYS A 192 -1.66 17.72 14.89
N GLY A 193 -0.55 18.27 15.39
CA GLY A 193 -0.60 19.53 16.12
C GLY A 193 -1.23 20.62 15.25
N GLU A 194 -2.13 21.44 15.83
CA GLU A 194 -2.58 22.68 15.18
C GLU A 194 -1.34 23.49 14.83
N ASP A 195 -1.21 23.88 13.55
CA ASP A 195 -0.20 24.83 13.12
C ASP A 195 -0.32 26.06 14.01
N ARG A 196 0.71 26.34 14.81
CA ARG A 196 0.84 27.58 15.57
C ARG A 196 1.36 28.69 14.68
#